data_AF-A0A1E3ESX8-F1
#
_entry.id   AF-A0A1E3ESX8-F1
#
_cell.length_a   1.000
_cell.length_b   1.000
_cell.length_c   1.000
_cell.angle_alpha   90.00
_cell.angle_beta   90.00
_cell.angle_gamma   90.00
#
_symmetry.space_group_name_H-M   'P 1'
#
loop_
_entity.id
_entity.type
_entity.pdbx_description
1 polymer ?
#
loop_
_entity_poly.entity_id
_entity_poly.type
_entity_poly.pdbx_seq_one_letter_code
_entity_poly.pdbx_strand_id
1 'polypeptide(L)' 'MVDKVTWQKAGRVTEPGRYMFRFGWLTVTADDLKVWEQFPEASFTLVKKPDAGPDSDEYHLGLFELPSAPSPDHR' A
#
# COMPACT_ATOMS: atom_id res chain seq x y z
N MET A 1 -3.35 15.46 0.43
CA MET A 1 -2.71 14.57 1.42
C MET A 1 -2.64 13.21 0.78
N VAL A 2 -1.46 12.63 0.62
CA VAL A 2 -1.30 11.30 0.03
C VAL A 2 -1.50 10.29 1.17
N ASP A 3 -2.59 9.53 1.15
CA ASP A 3 -2.79 8.46 2.13
C ASP A 3 -1.83 7.31 1.81
N LYS A 4 -0.95 6.99 2.76
CA LYS A 4 -0.05 5.82 2.68
C LYS A 4 -0.56 4.69 3.58
N VAL A 5 -0.43 3.46 3.11
CA VAL A 5 -0.85 2.24 3.80
C VAL A 5 0.35 1.31 4.02
N THR A 6 0.53 0.86 5.25
CA THR A 6 1.52 -0.18 5.61
C THR A 6 0.87 -1.55 5.55
N TRP A 7 1.67 -2.61 5.54
CA TRP A 7 1.15 -3.99 5.53
C TRP A 7 0.21 -4.25 6.71
N GLN A 8 0.56 -3.72 7.90
CA GLN A 8 -0.28 -3.80 9.09
C GLN A 8 -1.63 -3.11 8.90
N LYS A 9 -1.66 -1.91 8.30
CA LYS A 9 -2.91 -1.17 8.02
C LYS A 9 -3.75 -1.82 6.93
N ALA A 10 -3.12 -2.53 5.99
CA ALA A 10 -3.80 -3.32 4.98
C ALA A 10 -4.39 -4.62 5.54
N GLY A 11 -4.13 -4.96 6.81
CA GLY A 11 -4.65 -6.17 7.45
C GLY A 11 -3.76 -7.40 7.29
N ARG A 12 -2.47 -7.22 6.98
CA ARG A 12 -1.49 -8.30 6.75
C ARG A 12 -1.96 -9.31 5.70
N VAL A 13 -2.45 -8.79 4.58
CA VAL A 13 -2.86 -9.61 3.43
C VAL A 13 -1.69 -10.45 2.92
N THR A 14 -1.97 -11.70 2.61
CA THR A 14 -0.96 -12.67 2.13
C THR A 14 -1.23 -13.14 0.72
N GLU A 15 -2.38 -12.78 0.16
CA GLU A 15 -2.81 -13.20 -1.18
C GLU A 15 -3.07 -11.96 -2.04
N PRO A 16 -2.77 -12.02 -3.35
CA PRO A 16 -3.10 -10.94 -4.25
C PRO A 16 -4.62 -10.93 -4.48
N GLY A 17 -5.23 -9.74 -4.42
CA GLY A 17 -6.67 -9.64 -4.53
C GLY A 17 -7.21 -8.26 -4.18
N ARG A 18 -8.53 -8.18 -4.15
CA ARG A 18 -9.27 -6.97 -3.82
C ARG A 18 -9.80 -7.09 -2.39
N TYR A 19 -9.35 -6.19 -1.52
CA TYR A 19 -9.67 -6.16 -0.10
C TYR A 19 -10.51 -4.93 0.23
N MET A 20 -11.41 -5.05 1.20
CA MET A 20 -12.20 -3.90 1.65
C MET A 20 -11.33 -2.99 2.51
N PHE A 21 -11.19 -1.73 2.12
CA PHE A 21 -10.32 -0.75 2.79
C PHE A 21 -11.09 0.51 3.15
N ARG A 22 -11.32 0.71 4.45
CA ARG A 22 -12.09 1.84 5.02
C ARG A 22 -13.44 2.05 4.31
N PHE A 23 -13.48 2.92 3.31
CA PHE A 23 -14.68 3.36 2.58
C PHE A 23 -14.72 2.87 1.13
N GLY A 24 -13.80 1.98 0.76
CA GLY A 24 -13.65 1.54 -0.61
C GLY A 24 -12.94 0.20 -0.70
N TRP A 25 -12.30 -0.03 -1.84
CA TRP A 25 -11.63 -1.28 -2.15
C TRP A 25 -10.16 -1.01 -2.44
N LEU A 26 -9.28 -1.84 -1.88
CA LEU A 26 -7.85 -1.81 -2.12
C LEU A 26 -7.46 -3.04 -2.93
N THR A 27 -6.89 -2.82 -4.11
CA THR A 27 -6.29 -3.86 -4.92
C THR A 27 -4.84 -4.03 -4.53
N VAL A 28 -4.48 -5.25 -4.12
CA VAL A 28 -3.12 -5.66 -3.76
C VAL A 28 -2.65 -6.69 -4.78
N THR A 29 -1.51 -6.43 -5.42
CA THR A 29 -0.94 -7.33 -6.41
C THR A 29 0.11 -8.25 -5.79
N ALA A 30 0.49 -9.29 -6.53
CA ALA A 30 1.55 -10.20 -6.10
C ALA A 30 2.91 -9.49 -5.99
N ASP A 31 3.12 -8.40 -6.73
CA ASP A 31 4.36 -7.62 -6.65
C ASP A 31 4.42 -6.81 -5.35
N ASP A 32 3.29 -6.19 -4.97
CA ASP A 32 3.18 -5.44 -3.71
C ASP A 32 3.44 -6.34 -2.49
N LEU A 33 2.93 -7.56 -2.53
CA LEU A 33 3.16 -8.56 -1.48
C LEU A 33 4.65 -8.88 -1.34
N LYS A 34 5.38 -9.07 -2.44
CA LYS A 34 6.83 -9.33 -2.38
C LYS A 34 7.61 -8.20 -1.73
N VAL A 35 7.17 -6.96 -1.91
CA VAL A 35 7.77 -5.80 -1.23
C VAL A 35 7.50 -5.90 0.26
N TRP A 36 6.27 -6.19 0.69
CA TRP A 36 5.94 -6.36 2.10
C TRP A 36 6.61 -7.58 2.76
N GLU A 37 6.78 -8.67 2.03
CA GLU A 37 7.52 -9.85 2.50
C GLU A 37 9.00 -9.53 2.73
N GLN A 38 9.61 -8.72 1.87
CA GLN A 38 11.01 -8.28 2.05
C GLN A 38 11.13 -7.15 3.08
N PHE A 39 10.15 -6.24 3.09
CA PHE A 39 10.13 -5.02 3.87
C PHE A 39 8.76 -4.86 4.54
N PRO A 40 8.52 -5.50 5.69
CA PRO A 40 7.23 -5.48 6.37
C PRO A 40 6.81 -4.09 6.86
N GLU A 41 7.77 -3.16 6.96
CA GLU A 41 7.56 -1.76 7.34
C GLU A 41 7.37 -0.83 6.12
N ALA A 42 7.41 -1.36 4.89
CA ALA A 42 7.19 -0.57 3.69
C ALA A 42 5.78 0.03 3.66
N SER A 43 5.72 1.30 3.25
CA SER A 43 4.49 2.07 3.12
C SER A 43 4.20 2.31 1.65
N PHE A 44 3.01 1.90 1.19
CA PHE A 44 2.56 2.13 -0.16
C PHE A 44 1.66 3.36 -0.24
N THR A 45 1.81 4.13 -1.31
CA THR A 45 0.91 5.22 -1.65
C THR A 45 -0.41 4.67 -2.19
N LEU A 46 -1.54 5.13 -1.66
CA LEU A 46 -2.85 4.81 -2.21
C LEU A 46 -3.14 5.67 -3.44
N VAL A 47 -3.33 5.02 -4.58
CA VAL A 47 -3.68 5.68 -5.84
C VAL A 47 -5.11 5.31 -6.21
N LYS A 48 -5.98 6.31 -6.31
CA LYS A 48 -7.36 6.11 -6.74
C LYS A 48 -7.39 5.71 -8.22
N LYS A 49 -8.09 4.62 -8.56
CA LYS A 49 -8.28 4.21 -9.94
C LYS A 49 -9.33 5.11 -10.60
N PRO A 50 -9.02 5.75 -11.75
CA PRO A 50 -9.98 6.60 -12.46
C PRO A 50 -11.06 5.79 -13.19
N ASP A 51 -10.82 4.49 -13.43
CA ASP A 51 -11.72 3.60 -14.18
C ASP A 51 -12.82 2.97 -13.32
N ALA A 52 -12.67 3.05 -12.00
CA ALA A 52 -13.74 2.70 -11.08
C ALA A 52 -14.75 3.85 -11.14
N GLY A 53 -15.96 3.57 -11.61
CA GLY A 53 -17.00 4.57 -11.88
C GLY A 53 -17.25 5.54 -10.71
N PRO A 54 -18.07 6.58 -10.91
CA PRO A 54 -18.21 7.72 -9.98
C PRO A 54 -18.51 7.35 -8.52
N ASP A 55 -19.09 6.18 -8.27
CA ASP A 55 -19.45 5.65 -6.95
C ASP A 55 -18.53 4.54 -6.42
N SER A 56 -17.47 4.16 -7.14
CA SER A 56 -16.52 3.14 -6.71
C SER A 56 -15.21 3.77 -6.27
N ASP A 57 -15.04 3.89 -4.96
CA ASP A 57 -13.76 4.22 -4.35
C ASP A 57 -12.81 3.01 -4.41
N GLU A 58 -12.27 2.73 -5.59
CA GLU A 58 -11.25 1.71 -5.81
C GLU A 58 -9.85 2.34 -5.81
N TYR A 59 -8.98 1.79 -4.97
CA TYR A 59 -7.60 2.19 -4.80
C TYR A 59 -6.69 1.03 -5.18
N HIS A 60 -5.51 1.35 -5.68
CA HIS A 60 -4.41 0.41 -5.86
C HIS A 60 -3.17 0.93 -5.13
N LEU A 61 -2.26 0.00 -4.85
CA LEU A 61 -0.95 0.33 -4.31
C LEU A 61 -0.09 0.91 -5.44
N GLY A 62 0.42 2.12 -5.21
CA GLY A 62 1.32 2.82 -6.12
C GLY A 62 2.77 2.72 -5.66
N LEU A 63 3.47 3.86 -5.65
CA LEU A 63 4.85 3.93 -5.16
C LEU A 63 4.94 3.49 -3.70
N PHE A 64 5.93 2.65 -3.40
CA PHE A 64 6.29 2.27 -2.04
C PHE A 64 7.51 3.04 -1.55
N GLU A 65 7.53 3.27 -0.25
CA GLU A 65 8.67 3.84 0.46
C GLU A 65 9.07 2.89 1.57
N LEU A 66 10.38 2.66 1.67
CA LEU A 66 10.97 1.94 2.78
C LEU A 66 11.16 2.90 3.94
N PRO A 67 11.06 2.45 5.21
CA PRO A 67 11.57 3.24 6.31
C PRO A 67 13.05 3.48 6.02
N SER A 68 13.42 4.73 5.77
CA SER A 68 14.83 5.11 5.77
C SER A 68 15.35 4.74 7.15
N ALA A 69 16.19 3.70 7.23
CA ALA A 69 17.01 3.47 8.40
C ALA A 69 17.61 4.83 8.80
N PRO A 70 17.68 5.17 10.10
CA PRO A 70 18.29 6.42 10.50
C PRO A 70 19.65 6.46 9.82
N SER A 71 19.81 7.42 8.89
CA SER A 71 21.09 7.71 8.28
C SER A 71 22.07 7.76 9.45
N PRO A 72 23.16 6.98 9.49
CA PRO A 72 24.17 7.21 10.50
C PRO A 72 24.63 8.63 10.29
N ASP A 73 24.17 9.53 11.15
CA ASP A 73 24.57 10.91 11.24
C ASP A 73 26.10 10.86 11.27
N HIS A 74 26.73 11.29 10.17
CA HIS A 74 28.16 11.26 10.04
C HIS A 74 28.69 12.34 10.98
N ARG A 75 29.11 11.89 12.16
CA ARG A 75 29.84 12.63 13.20
C ARG A 75 30.89 13.57 12.63
#